data_AF-A0A2L0EJB2-F1
#
_entry.id   AF-A0A2L0EJB2-F1
#
_cell.length_a   1.000
_cell.length_b   1.000
_cell.length_c   1.000
_cell.angle_alpha   90.00
_cell.angle_beta   90.00
_cell.angle_gamma   90.00
#
_symmetry.space_group_name_H-M   'P 1'
#
loop_
_entity.id
_entity.type
_entity.pdbx_description
1 polymer ?
#
loop_
_entity_poly.entity_id
_entity_poly.type
_entity_poly.pdbx_seq_one_letter_code
_entity_poly.pdbx_strand_id
1 'polypeptide(L)'
;MSRDPRAARSLVHPLWLGALALLVLNDHAFKGAGLLPGWLTGKLSDFAGLLVAPVVLASLLGVSSRRGFLGAHVATGAVFSAIKLAPAAARAVEALMALTPVPWRITVDPTDLIALPMLLVSYRVLGEVMRRPEPARPVAHRLALMAGSLACVATSRETPPCDGGASCVGPLPAEPASLVIGNTTEEEQLIRVRRLRESVQVDCGALLADPTGALSRDLFANAETWLIAPGRALPLQNAGCDAFLIDAAGLPLTLLAWSEADFPTQLLTTVTQSPPPDVMIVLQRAGARLELAEHPAVFPAPPAELPTPAGACGASFEGGRLDWTTSTSETAVVAGVTSSPDGCHAIATEGGDSFYLCVPAEAMPIQAGDTLRIADVGVSGGRYPELLPGQQASATGIYIESEAYALLALRGNVLARWAMAGRSSPAAEFSAALTPFAECEAFHDACGSLVAPLEASLLGEGVSGIVTLRAGESAPLADGAGTLHLVRADDMPVRDAACFTAPLDQPRQLESVLVAAPAAP
;
A
#
# COMPACT_ATOMS: atom_id res chain seq x y z
N MET A 1 -48.80 21.41 37.50
CA MET A 1 -47.60 20.82 36.88
C MET A 1 -46.64 21.94 36.54
N SER A 2 -45.41 21.95 37.07
CA SER A 2 -44.43 23.01 36.77
C SER A 2 -44.02 22.95 35.29
N ARG A 3 -44.14 24.08 34.58
CA ARG A 3 -43.80 24.21 33.15
C ARG A 3 -42.29 24.23 32.88
N ASP A 4 -41.47 24.11 33.92
CA ASP A 4 -40.01 24.16 33.76
C ASP A 4 -39.51 22.98 32.92
N PRO A 5 -38.60 23.22 31.95
CA PRO A 5 -37.95 22.15 31.22
C PRO A 5 -37.13 21.31 32.20
N ARG A 6 -37.12 19.99 32.01
CA ARG A 6 -36.29 19.09 32.84
C ARG A 6 -35.72 17.98 31.99
N ALA A 7 -34.39 17.90 31.91
CA ALA A 7 -33.68 16.88 31.12
C ALA A 7 -34.12 15.45 31.47
N ALA A 8 -34.46 15.21 32.74
CA ALA A 8 -34.93 13.91 33.21
C ALA A 8 -36.13 13.37 32.42
N ARG A 9 -37.04 14.23 31.91
CA ARG A 9 -38.22 13.79 31.13
C ARG A 9 -37.83 13.00 29.87
N SER A 10 -36.67 13.27 29.32
CA SER A 10 -36.19 12.61 28.10
C SER A 10 -35.75 11.15 28.34
N LEU A 11 -35.48 10.76 29.60
CA LEU A 11 -35.02 9.42 29.98
C LEU A 11 -36.09 8.33 29.82
N VAL A 12 -37.37 8.69 29.71
CA VAL A 12 -38.47 7.73 29.50
C VAL A 12 -38.98 7.73 28.06
N HIS A 13 -38.34 8.50 27.18
CA HIS A 13 -38.73 8.55 25.78
C HIS A 13 -38.38 7.24 25.06
N PRO A 14 -39.26 6.68 24.21
CA PRO A 14 -39.01 5.40 23.52
C PRO A 14 -37.69 5.36 22.73
N LEU A 15 -37.29 6.47 22.10
CA LEU A 15 -36.00 6.56 21.40
C LEU A 15 -34.81 6.39 22.36
N TRP A 16 -34.88 7.01 23.54
CA TRP A 16 -33.80 6.92 24.53
C TRP A 16 -33.75 5.53 25.17
N LEU A 17 -34.91 4.95 25.50
CA LEU A 17 -35.02 3.58 26.01
C LEU A 17 -34.57 2.54 24.99
N GLY A 18 -34.90 2.74 23.71
CA GLY A 18 -34.44 1.90 22.61
C GLY A 18 -32.92 1.97 22.41
N ALA A 19 -32.35 3.18 22.46
CA ALA A 19 -30.90 3.37 22.41
C ALA A 19 -30.20 2.74 23.63
N LEU A 20 -30.76 2.90 24.83
CA LEU A 20 -30.25 2.26 26.04
C LEU A 20 -30.30 0.73 25.93
N ALA A 21 -31.43 0.17 25.47
CA ALA A 21 -31.56 -1.27 25.28
C ALA A 21 -30.57 -1.79 24.24
N LEU A 22 -30.42 -1.08 23.11
CA LEU A 22 -29.42 -1.40 22.09
C LEU A 22 -28.01 -1.38 22.68
N LEU A 23 -27.65 -0.33 23.43
CA LEU A 23 -26.34 -0.19 24.06
C LEU A 23 -26.07 -1.37 25.01
N VAL A 24 -27.00 -1.69 25.91
CA VAL A 24 -26.86 -2.78 26.88
C VAL A 24 -26.77 -4.14 26.19
N LEU A 25 -27.68 -4.44 25.26
CA LEU A 25 -27.70 -5.73 24.55
C LEU A 25 -26.45 -5.89 23.67
N ASN A 26 -26.04 -4.83 22.97
CA ASN A 26 -24.85 -4.86 22.15
C ASN A 26 -23.59 -5.12 22.99
N ASP A 27 -23.44 -4.40 24.09
CA ASP A 27 -22.20 -4.46 24.88
C ASP A 27 -22.09 -5.68 25.78
N HIS A 28 -23.21 -6.33 26.13
CA HIS A 28 -23.22 -7.49 27.03
C HIS A 28 -23.58 -8.82 26.34
N ALA A 29 -24.26 -8.79 25.19
CA ALA A 29 -24.72 -10.00 24.51
C ALA A 29 -24.16 -10.17 23.10
N PHE A 30 -23.89 -9.11 22.34
CA PHE A 30 -23.44 -9.23 20.94
C PHE A 30 -21.92 -9.12 20.79
N LYS A 31 -21.26 -8.22 21.53
CA LYS A 31 -19.80 -8.14 21.55
C LYS A 31 -19.21 -9.47 22.03
N GLY A 32 -18.37 -10.09 21.20
CA GLY A 32 -17.69 -11.36 21.50
C GLY A 32 -18.52 -12.63 21.29
N ALA A 33 -19.79 -12.53 20.87
CA ALA A 33 -20.64 -13.70 20.63
C ALA A 33 -20.50 -14.33 19.23
N GLY A 34 -19.69 -13.73 18.34
CA GLY A 34 -19.48 -14.20 16.96
C GLY A 34 -20.65 -13.97 15.99
N LEU A 35 -21.75 -13.37 16.45
CA LEU A 35 -22.96 -13.11 15.65
C LEU A 35 -22.83 -11.93 14.70
N LEU A 36 -21.97 -10.95 15.02
CA LEU A 36 -21.72 -9.74 14.23
C LEU A 36 -20.21 -9.46 14.18
N PRO A 37 -19.69 -8.87 13.09
CA PRO A 37 -18.30 -8.42 13.03
C PRO A 37 -17.97 -7.43 14.15
N GLY A 38 -16.77 -7.56 14.73
CA GLY A 38 -16.34 -6.72 15.87
C GLY A 38 -16.42 -5.22 15.58
N TRP A 39 -15.99 -4.79 14.37
CA TRP A 39 -16.07 -3.39 13.94
C TRP A 39 -17.50 -2.84 13.96
N LEU A 40 -18.50 -3.65 13.57
CA LEU A 40 -19.90 -3.24 13.50
C LEU A 40 -20.47 -3.03 14.91
N THR A 41 -20.18 -3.95 15.84
CA THR A 41 -20.62 -3.83 17.25
C THR A 41 -19.99 -2.64 17.97
N GLY A 42 -18.78 -2.24 17.57
CA GLY A 42 -18.13 -1.01 18.05
C GLY A 42 -18.93 0.24 17.65
N LYS A 43 -19.22 0.40 16.35
CA LYS A 43 -19.99 1.54 15.83
C LYS A 43 -21.38 1.63 16.45
N LEU A 44 -22.09 0.49 16.58
CA LEU A 44 -23.43 0.46 17.16
C LEU A 44 -23.47 0.99 18.61
N SER A 45 -22.43 0.68 19.40
CA SER A 45 -22.27 1.20 20.75
C SER A 45 -22.05 2.72 20.72
N ASP A 46 -21.24 3.24 19.79
CA ASP A 46 -21.01 4.69 19.64
C ASP A 46 -22.29 5.44 19.20
N PHE A 47 -23.05 4.90 18.24
CA PHE A 47 -24.34 5.46 17.82
C PHE A 47 -25.35 5.52 18.98
N ALA A 48 -25.45 4.45 19.77
CA ALA A 48 -26.35 4.37 20.91
C ALA A 48 -25.87 5.25 22.08
N GLY A 49 -24.58 5.24 22.37
CA GLY A 49 -23.94 6.03 23.42
C GLY A 49 -24.13 7.53 23.21
N LEU A 50 -23.98 8.03 21.99
CA LEU A 50 -24.19 9.45 21.67
C LEU A 50 -25.67 9.90 21.71
N LEU A 51 -26.63 8.97 21.70
CA LEU A 51 -28.02 9.28 22.04
C LEU A 51 -28.24 9.34 23.56
N VAL A 52 -27.62 8.42 24.31
CA VAL A 52 -27.88 8.20 25.75
C VAL A 52 -27.11 9.17 26.65
N ALA A 53 -25.80 9.27 26.45
CA ALA A 53 -24.85 10.00 27.32
C ALA A 53 -25.18 11.49 27.55
N PRO A 54 -25.52 12.31 26.55
CA PRO A 54 -25.74 13.74 26.79
C PRO A 54 -27.01 13.99 27.63
N VAL A 55 -28.00 13.11 27.56
CA VAL A 55 -29.24 13.19 28.36
C VAL A 55 -28.99 12.75 29.80
N VAL A 56 -28.16 11.72 30.01
CA VAL A 56 -27.69 11.31 31.34
C VAL A 56 -26.92 12.45 32.00
N LEU A 57 -25.93 13.02 31.29
CA LEU A 57 -25.13 14.15 31.77
C LEU A 57 -26.01 15.34 32.15
N ALA A 58 -26.92 15.75 31.25
CA ALA A 58 -27.85 16.84 31.52
C ALA A 58 -28.77 16.56 32.72
N SER A 59 -29.18 15.31 32.92
CA SER A 59 -30.05 14.89 34.03
C SER A 59 -29.31 14.86 35.37
N LEU A 60 -28.06 14.38 35.39
CA LEU A 60 -27.19 14.41 36.57
C LEU A 60 -26.89 15.83 37.02
N LEU A 61 -26.68 16.74 36.06
CA LEU A 61 -26.44 18.16 36.31
C LEU A 61 -27.73 18.97 36.61
N GLY A 62 -28.90 18.31 36.64
CA GLY A 62 -30.18 18.98 36.93
C GLY A 62 -30.57 20.04 35.90
N VAL A 63 -30.13 19.90 34.65
CA VAL A 63 -30.33 20.91 33.60
C VAL A 63 -31.81 21.14 33.32
N SER A 64 -32.20 22.42 33.41
CA SER A 64 -33.57 22.89 33.16
C SER A 64 -33.66 23.94 32.04
N SER A 65 -32.56 24.21 31.32
CA SER A 65 -32.52 25.18 30.24
C SER A 65 -32.07 24.56 28.92
N ARG A 66 -32.54 25.12 27.80
CA ARG A 66 -32.15 24.67 26.45
C ARG A 66 -30.66 24.86 26.17
N ARG A 67 -30.08 25.95 26.69
CA ARG A 67 -28.64 26.24 26.57
C ARG A 67 -27.81 25.23 27.37
N GLY A 68 -28.24 24.89 28.58
CA GLY A 68 -27.58 23.85 29.38
C GLY A 68 -27.68 22.47 28.71
N PHE A 69 -28.82 22.16 28.09
CA PHE A 69 -29.01 20.89 27.39
C PHE A 69 -28.11 20.79 26.15
N LEU A 70 -28.01 21.88 25.38
CA LEU A 70 -27.03 22.01 24.29
C LEU A 70 -25.59 21.88 24.81
N GLY A 71 -25.27 22.51 25.95
CA GLY A 71 -23.96 22.41 26.60
C GLY A 71 -23.57 20.96 26.93
N ALA A 72 -24.51 20.16 27.44
CA ALA A 72 -24.28 18.74 27.67
C ALA A 72 -23.98 17.96 26.37
N HIS A 73 -24.67 18.26 25.27
CA HIS A 73 -24.41 17.62 23.97
C HIS A 73 -23.05 18.02 23.39
N VAL A 74 -22.70 19.30 23.46
CA VAL A 74 -21.40 19.80 23.02
C VAL A 74 -20.28 19.19 23.85
N ALA A 75 -20.44 19.12 25.17
CA ALA A 75 -19.46 18.49 26.06
C ALA A 75 -19.27 17.01 25.74
N THR A 76 -20.36 16.24 25.58
CA THR A 76 -20.29 14.83 25.19
C THR A 76 -19.59 14.65 23.84
N GLY A 77 -19.95 15.45 22.82
CA GLY A 77 -19.30 15.40 21.51
C GLY A 77 -17.82 15.77 21.56
N ALA A 78 -17.45 16.80 22.32
CA ALA A 78 -16.07 17.23 22.46
C ALA A 78 -15.20 16.14 23.13
N VAL A 79 -15.68 15.53 24.22
CA VAL A 79 -14.97 14.42 24.88
C VAL A 79 -14.87 13.22 23.95
N PHE A 80 -15.96 12.83 23.29
CA PHE A 80 -15.98 11.73 22.32
C PHE A 80 -14.98 11.95 21.18
N SER A 81 -15.00 13.12 20.54
CA SER A 81 -14.06 13.43 19.46
C SER A 81 -12.61 13.46 19.95
N ALA A 82 -12.34 14.00 21.13
CA ALA A 82 -11.00 14.03 21.69
C ALA A 82 -10.43 12.62 21.91
N ILE A 83 -11.21 11.72 22.52
CA ILE A 83 -10.75 10.34 22.80
C ILE A 83 -10.63 9.48 21.53
N LYS A 84 -11.39 9.77 20.47
CA LYS A 84 -11.32 9.05 19.18
C LYS A 84 -10.23 9.57 18.24
N LEU A 85 -9.76 10.81 18.44
CA LEU A 85 -8.72 11.44 17.60
C LEU A 85 -7.33 11.44 18.24
N ALA A 86 -7.24 11.50 19.57
CA ALA A 86 -5.98 11.71 20.26
C ALA A 86 -5.68 10.59 21.27
N PRO A 87 -4.64 9.76 21.05
CA PRO A 87 -4.23 8.74 22.02
C PRO A 87 -3.86 9.29 23.40
N ALA A 88 -3.41 10.54 23.48
CA ALA A 88 -3.14 11.21 24.75
C ALA A 88 -4.43 11.50 25.54
N ALA A 89 -5.52 11.89 24.86
CA ALA A 89 -6.80 12.16 25.49
C ALA A 89 -7.47 10.86 25.96
N ALA A 90 -7.40 9.79 25.16
CA ALA A 90 -7.85 8.45 25.55
C ALA A 90 -7.14 7.98 26.83
N ARG A 91 -5.81 8.02 26.87
CA ARG A 91 -5.01 7.66 28.06
C ARG A 91 -5.33 8.50 29.29
N ALA A 92 -5.59 9.80 29.12
CA ALA A 92 -5.96 10.67 30.24
C ALA A 92 -7.31 10.28 30.85
N VAL A 93 -8.30 9.92 30.03
CA VAL A 93 -9.60 9.44 30.50
C VAL A 93 -9.48 8.06 31.13
N GLU A 94 -8.72 7.14 30.53
CA GLU A 94 -8.43 5.82 31.12
C GLU A 94 -7.77 5.95 32.50
N ALA A 95 -6.77 6.84 32.64
CA ALA A 95 -6.09 7.09 33.91
C ALA A 95 -7.04 7.66 34.99
N LEU A 96 -8.01 8.49 34.61
CA LEU A 96 -9.03 8.99 35.52
C LEU A 96 -9.97 7.85 35.97
N MET A 97 -10.35 6.97 35.05
CA MET A 97 -11.24 5.85 35.34
C MET A 97 -10.54 4.71 36.10
N ALA A 98 -9.21 4.61 36.01
CA ALA A 98 -8.38 3.73 36.83
C ALA A 98 -8.45 4.04 38.34
N LEU A 99 -8.99 5.20 38.74
CA LEU A 99 -9.33 5.50 40.14
C LEU A 99 -10.55 4.71 40.65
N THR A 100 -11.28 4.06 39.75
CA THR A 100 -12.38 3.15 40.04
C THR A 100 -11.95 1.70 39.85
N PRO A 101 -12.58 0.73 40.52
CA PRO A 101 -12.24 -0.70 40.37
C PRO A 101 -12.69 -1.29 39.02
N VAL A 102 -13.06 -0.44 38.05
CA VAL A 102 -13.62 -0.84 36.77
C VAL A 102 -12.55 -0.60 35.69
N PRO A 103 -12.10 -1.64 34.96
CA PRO A 103 -11.08 -1.47 33.92
C PRO A 103 -11.68 -0.78 32.69
N TRP A 104 -11.07 0.32 32.23
CA TRP A 104 -11.49 1.08 31.06
C TRP A 104 -10.40 1.06 30.01
N ARG A 105 -10.76 0.71 28.77
CA ARG A 105 -9.88 0.83 27.61
C ARG A 105 -10.64 1.46 26.44
N ILE A 106 -10.03 2.46 25.84
CA ILE A 106 -10.60 3.28 24.79
C ILE A 106 -9.83 3.03 23.49
N THR A 107 -10.52 2.48 22.49
CA THR A 107 -9.97 2.36 21.14
C THR A 107 -10.00 3.70 20.43
N VAL A 108 -8.84 4.13 19.91
CA VAL A 108 -8.69 5.36 19.12
C VAL A 108 -8.93 5.01 17.65
N ASP A 109 -10.11 5.33 17.14
CA ASP A 109 -10.50 5.13 15.74
C ASP A 109 -11.20 6.39 15.19
N PRO A 110 -10.55 7.17 14.30
CA PRO A 110 -11.14 8.36 13.71
C PRO A 110 -12.44 8.11 12.93
N THR A 111 -12.66 6.89 12.43
CA THR A 111 -13.86 6.55 11.68
C THR A 111 -15.10 6.49 12.58
N ASP A 112 -14.96 6.44 13.91
CA ASP A 112 -16.07 6.52 14.87
C ASP A 112 -16.76 7.90 14.88
N LEU A 113 -16.12 8.94 14.33
CA LEU A 113 -16.72 10.27 14.21
C LEU A 113 -18.00 10.28 13.34
N ILE A 114 -18.22 9.24 12.54
CA ILE A 114 -19.49 9.04 11.81
C ILE A 114 -20.70 8.95 12.74
N ALA A 115 -20.51 8.67 14.04
CA ALA A 115 -21.58 8.62 15.03
C ALA A 115 -22.04 10.00 15.53
N LEU A 116 -21.25 11.07 15.32
CA LEU A 116 -21.56 12.44 15.79
C LEU A 116 -22.95 12.98 15.38
N PRO A 117 -23.51 12.69 14.19
CA PRO A 117 -24.87 13.10 13.82
C PRO A 117 -25.94 12.65 14.82
N MET A 118 -25.70 11.59 15.60
CA MET A 118 -26.63 11.16 16.65
C MET A 118 -26.82 12.17 17.77
N LEU A 119 -25.82 13.02 18.05
CA LEU A 119 -25.98 14.12 19.00
C LEU A 119 -27.00 15.13 18.50
N LEU A 120 -27.05 15.40 17.18
CA LEU A 120 -28.05 16.28 16.59
C LEU A 120 -29.45 15.65 16.70
N VAL A 121 -29.57 14.34 16.42
CA VAL A 121 -30.82 13.59 16.57
C VAL A 121 -31.30 13.65 18.03
N SER A 122 -30.41 13.35 18.98
CA SER A 122 -30.68 13.42 20.42
C SER A 122 -31.17 14.80 20.82
N TYR A 123 -30.43 15.85 20.48
CA TYR A 123 -30.75 17.23 20.84
C TYR A 123 -32.11 17.67 20.28
N ARG A 124 -32.40 17.35 19.01
CA ARG A 124 -33.64 17.76 18.34
C ARG A 124 -34.86 17.02 18.89
N VAL A 125 -34.79 15.70 19.02
CA VAL A 125 -35.93 14.86 19.41
C VAL A 125 -36.14 14.94 20.93
N LEU A 126 -35.09 14.72 21.71
CA LEU A 126 -35.19 14.65 23.17
C LEU A 126 -35.22 16.03 23.83
N GLY A 127 -34.67 17.06 23.18
CA GLY A 127 -34.81 18.45 23.62
C GLY A 127 -36.23 19.00 23.44
N GLU A 128 -37.02 18.46 22.52
CA GLU A 128 -38.45 18.76 22.41
C GLU A 128 -39.22 18.16 23.60
N VAL A 129 -38.94 16.90 23.94
CA VAL A 129 -39.57 16.17 25.04
C VAL A 129 -39.29 16.84 26.39
N MET A 130 -38.06 17.34 26.59
CA MET A 130 -37.68 18.11 27.79
C MET A 130 -38.63 19.28 28.08
N ARG A 131 -39.18 19.91 27.04
CA ARG A 131 -40.07 21.08 27.14
C ARG A 131 -41.53 20.72 27.37
N ARG A 132 -41.92 19.47 27.14
CA ARG A 132 -43.32 19.04 27.28
C ARG A 132 -43.66 18.81 28.75
N PRO A 133 -44.85 19.25 29.21
CA PRO A 133 -45.33 18.91 30.54
C PRO A 133 -45.75 17.44 30.58
N GLU A 134 -45.00 16.61 31.32
CA GLU A 134 -45.33 15.20 31.55
C GLU A 134 -45.82 14.94 32.99
N PRO A 135 -46.66 13.89 33.20
CA PRO A 135 -47.03 13.42 34.52
C PRO A 135 -45.79 12.97 35.31
N ALA A 136 -45.76 13.28 36.61
CA ALA A 136 -44.62 12.99 37.45
C ALA A 136 -44.45 11.47 37.66
N ARG A 137 -43.48 10.86 36.99
CA ARG A 137 -43.05 9.47 37.20
C ARG A 137 -41.66 9.42 37.85
N PRO A 138 -41.47 9.91 39.09
CA PRO A 138 -40.14 10.13 39.68
C PRO A 138 -39.32 8.84 39.79
N VAL A 139 -39.98 7.70 40.04
CA VAL A 139 -39.31 6.39 40.13
C VAL A 139 -38.76 5.96 38.77
N ALA A 140 -39.56 6.06 37.70
CA ALA A 140 -39.13 5.67 36.35
C ALA A 140 -37.94 6.49 35.86
N HIS A 141 -37.94 7.81 36.11
CA HIS A 141 -36.81 8.67 35.75
C HIS A 141 -35.53 8.32 36.53
N ARG A 142 -35.64 7.98 37.82
CA ARG A 142 -34.48 7.56 38.62
C ARG A 142 -33.92 6.22 38.16
N LEU A 143 -34.80 5.24 37.89
CA LEU A 143 -34.39 3.95 37.36
C LEU A 143 -33.73 4.09 35.99
N ALA A 144 -34.31 4.87 35.09
CA ALA A 144 -33.73 5.15 33.78
C ALA A 144 -32.39 5.88 33.92
N LEU A 145 -32.27 6.88 34.80
CA LEU A 145 -31.01 7.57 35.04
C LEU A 145 -29.92 6.64 35.57
N MET A 146 -30.26 5.78 36.53
CA MET A 146 -29.31 4.79 37.07
C MET A 146 -28.90 3.79 36.00
N ALA A 147 -29.85 3.24 35.24
CA ALA A 147 -29.58 2.30 34.16
C ALA A 147 -28.74 2.94 33.04
N GLY A 148 -29.06 4.18 32.64
CA GLY A 148 -28.32 4.93 31.64
C GLY A 148 -26.91 5.31 32.11
N SER A 149 -26.75 5.70 33.37
CA SER A 149 -25.44 5.99 33.95
C SER A 149 -24.58 4.74 34.01
N LEU A 150 -25.16 3.61 34.44
CA LEU A 150 -24.47 2.32 34.47
C LEU A 150 -24.12 1.83 33.07
N ALA A 151 -25.01 1.99 32.08
CA ALA A 151 -24.76 1.61 30.69
C ALA A 151 -23.71 2.50 30.01
N CYS A 152 -23.67 3.80 30.30
CA CYS A 152 -22.59 4.67 29.82
C CYS A 152 -21.24 4.39 30.50
N VAL A 153 -21.26 3.69 31.64
CA VAL A 153 -20.08 3.18 32.33
C VAL A 153 -19.76 1.74 31.92
N ALA A 154 -20.68 1.04 31.25
CA ALA A 154 -20.62 -0.39 31.05
C ALA A 154 -19.47 -0.77 30.11
N THR A 155 -18.45 -1.31 30.75
CA THR A 155 -17.31 -2.01 30.17
C THR A 155 -17.79 -3.24 29.40
N SER A 156 -17.28 -3.42 28.16
CA SER A 156 -17.18 -4.77 27.61
C SER A 156 -16.43 -5.64 28.63
N ARG A 157 -16.96 -6.83 28.95
CA ARG A 157 -16.27 -7.76 29.85
C ARG A 157 -14.87 -8.02 29.32
N GLU A 158 -13.85 -7.46 29.97
CA GLU A 158 -12.58 -8.17 30.03
C GLU A 158 -12.82 -9.43 30.85
N THR A 159 -12.38 -10.56 30.33
CA THR A 159 -12.23 -11.80 31.08
C THR A 159 -11.51 -11.48 32.40
N PRO A 160 -12.07 -11.86 33.57
CA PRO A 160 -11.42 -11.58 34.84
C PRO A 160 -10.02 -12.20 34.89
N PRO A 161 -9.03 -11.57 35.55
CA PRO A 161 -7.74 -12.21 35.79
C PRO A 161 -7.96 -13.47 36.64
N CYS A 162 -7.46 -14.60 36.14
CA CYS A 162 -7.71 -15.90 36.73
C CYS A 162 -6.90 -16.08 38.02
N ASP A 163 -7.59 -16.28 39.15
CA ASP A 163 -7.01 -16.74 40.41
C ASP A 163 -6.62 -18.23 40.29
N GLY A 164 -5.50 -18.52 39.62
CA GLY A 164 -4.69 -19.74 39.78
C GLY A 164 -5.33 -21.13 39.59
N GLY A 165 -6.61 -21.24 39.28
CA GLY A 165 -7.31 -22.50 39.10
C GLY A 165 -7.13 -23.05 37.68
N ALA A 166 -6.72 -24.32 37.57
CA ALA A 166 -6.38 -25.04 36.34
C ALA A 166 -7.53 -25.25 35.32
N SER A 167 -8.63 -24.50 35.40
CA SER A 167 -9.85 -24.69 34.59
C SER A 167 -10.35 -23.41 33.90
N CYS A 168 -9.58 -22.32 33.91
CA CYS A 168 -9.95 -21.08 33.21
C CYS A 168 -8.83 -20.61 32.28
N VAL A 169 -8.73 -21.21 31.09
CA VAL A 169 -8.05 -20.58 29.96
C VAL A 169 -9.12 -19.82 29.19
N GLY A 170 -9.26 -18.51 29.46
CA GLY A 170 -9.96 -17.62 28.52
C GLY A 170 -9.25 -17.67 27.16
N PRO A 171 -9.93 -17.30 26.05
CA PRO A 171 -9.26 -17.27 24.75
C PRO A 171 -8.03 -16.37 24.85
N LEU A 172 -6.87 -16.91 24.48
CA LEU A 172 -5.62 -16.17 24.47
C LEU A 172 -5.80 -14.91 23.62
N PRO A 173 -5.25 -13.75 24.03
CA PRO A 173 -5.37 -12.52 23.27
C PRO A 173 -4.79 -12.75 21.88
N ALA A 174 -5.55 -12.43 20.83
CA ALA A 174 -5.20 -12.78 19.46
C ALA A 174 -5.50 -11.62 18.49
N GLU A 175 -4.69 -11.51 17.44
CA GLU A 175 -4.77 -10.46 16.43
C GLU A 175 -4.64 -11.07 15.02
N PRO A 176 -5.22 -10.44 13.98
CA PRO A 176 -5.03 -10.88 12.60
C PRO A 176 -3.57 -10.75 12.20
N ALA A 177 -2.95 -11.86 11.82
CA ALA A 177 -1.54 -11.97 11.42
C ALA A 177 -1.30 -13.21 10.55
N SER A 178 -0.24 -13.18 9.75
CA SER A 178 0.28 -14.38 9.07
C SER A 178 1.29 -15.13 9.94
N LEU A 179 2.16 -14.37 10.62
CA LEU A 179 3.22 -14.89 11.50
C LEU A 179 3.29 -14.02 12.75
N VAL A 180 3.84 -14.57 13.83
CA VAL A 180 4.12 -13.80 15.06
C VAL A 180 5.56 -14.01 15.52
N ILE A 181 6.22 -12.97 16.03
CA ILE A 181 7.52 -13.08 16.70
C ILE A 181 7.31 -13.16 18.19
N GLY A 182 7.52 -14.34 18.78
CA GLY A 182 7.28 -14.60 20.20
C GLY A 182 8.52 -14.36 21.05
N ASN A 183 8.47 -13.44 22.01
CA ASN A 183 9.54 -13.23 22.97
C ASN A 183 9.48 -14.30 24.07
N THR A 184 10.35 -15.31 23.98
CA THR A 184 10.50 -16.36 25.01
C THR A 184 11.62 -16.05 26.01
N THR A 185 12.26 -14.89 25.89
CA THR A 185 13.25 -14.43 26.86
C THR A 185 12.58 -13.91 28.14
N GLU A 186 13.37 -13.75 29.21
CA GLU A 186 12.90 -13.22 30.50
C GLU A 186 12.85 -11.68 30.55
N GLU A 187 13.36 -11.00 29.52
CA GLU A 187 13.49 -9.54 29.45
C GLU A 187 12.61 -8.95 28.34
N GLU A 188 12.24 -7.68 28.49
CA GLU A 188 11.59 -6.93 27.41
C GLU A 188 12.56 -6.72 26.25
N GLN A 189 12.10 -7.02 25.03
CA GLN A 189 12.92 -6.88 23.83
C GLN A 189 12.43 -5.73 22.98
N LEU A 190 13.33 -4.78 22.68
CA LEU A 190 13.07 -3.68 21.77
C LEU A 190 13.51 -4.08 20.36
N ILE A 191 12.54 -4.31 19.48
CA ILE A 191 12.74 -4.78 18.11
C ILE A 191 12.43 -3.66 17.13
N ARG A 192 13.26 -3.54 16.11
CA ARG A 192 13.05 -2.64 14.97
C ARG A 192 12.60 -3.48 13.78
N VAL A 193 11.47 -3.09 13.21
CA VAL A 193 10.84 -3.77 12.07
C VAL A 193 10.74 -2.79 10.91
N ARG A 194 11.31 -3.15 9.76
CA ARG A 194 11.18 -2.38 8.51
C ARG A 194 10.40 -3.24 7.54
N ARG A 195 9.28 -2.72 7.05
CA ARG A 195 8.48 -3.32 5.98
C ARG A 195 8.99 -2.85 4.61
N LEU A 196 8.63 -3.53 3.53
CA LEU A 196 8.84 -2.99 2.18
C LEU A 196 8.10 -1.64 2.03
N ARG A 197 8.66 -0.72 1.23
CA ARG A 197 7.97 0.54 0.89
C ARG A 197 6.72 0.21 0.07
N GLU A 198 5.65 0.99 0.24
CA GLU A 198 4.37 0.78 -0.46
C GLU A 198 4.50 0.88 -2.00
N SER A 199 5.55 1.55 -2.48
CA SER A 199 5.86 1.66 -3.91
C SER A 199 6.53 0.42 -4.50
N VAL A 200 6.97 -0.54 -3.66
CA VAL A 200 7.67 -1.74 -4.10
C VAL A 200 6.68 -2.78 -4.58
N GLN A 201 6.88 -3.25 -5.82
CA GLN A 201 6.11 -4.32 -6.43
C GLN A 201 6.98 -5.56 -6.53
N VAL A 202 6.45 -6.71 -6.12
CA VAL A 202 7.20 -7.96 -5.95
C VAL A 202 6.50 -9.11 -6.67
N ASP A 203 7.24 -9.84 -7.50
CA ASP A 203 6.88 -11.18 -7.95
C ASP A 203 7.22 -12.20 -6.85
N CYS A 204 6.20 -12.84 -6.28
CA CYS A 204 6.38 -13.83 -5.22
C CYS A 204 7.30 -14.99 -5.60
N GLY A 205 7.19 -15.48 -6.83
CA GLY A 205 7.97 -16.63 -7.28
C GLY A 205 9.46 -16.29 -7.30
N ALA A 206 9.79 -15.10 -7.81
CA ALA A 206 11.15 -14.60 -7.82
C ALA A 206 11.68 -14.30 -6.40
N LEU A 207 10.87 -13.63 -5.55
CA LEU A 207 11.26 -13.33 -4.17
C LEU A 207 11.53 -14.60 -3.37
N LEU A 208 10.64 -15.59 -3.42
CA LEU A 208 10.76 -16.79 -2.59
C LEU A 208 11.80 -17.79 -3.11
N ALA A 209 12.18 -17.70 -4.39
CA ALA A 209 13.27 -18.50 -4.96
C ALA A 209 14.65 -18.08 -4.41
N ASP A 210 14.88 -16.78 -4.22
CA ASP A 210 16.07 -16.24 -3.56
C ASP A 210 15.75 -14.99 -2.74
N PRO A 211 15.25 -15.14 -1.49
CA PRO A 211 14.82 -13.99 -0.69
C PRO A 211 15.95 -13.00 -0.36
N THR A 212 17.17 -13.50 -0.20
CA THR A 212 18.32 -12.68 0.18
C THR A 212 18.85 -11.89 -1.01
N GLY A 213 18.93 -12.52 -2.19
CA GLY A 213 19.41 -11.88 -3.42
C GLY A 213 18.34 -11.07 -4.15
N ALA A 214 17.04 -11.36 -3.98
CA ALA A 214 15.99 -10.63 -4.68
C ALA A 214 15.76 -9.21 -4.14
N LEU A 215 16.14 -8.93 -2.89
CA LEU A 215 15.85 -7.67 -2.20
C LEU A 215 17.12 -6.86 -1.92
N SER A 216 17.06 -5.55 -2.16
CA SER A 216 18.02 -4.59 -1.59
C SER A 216 17.50 -4.01 -0.27
N ARG A 217 18.40 -3.60 0.63
CA ARG A 217 18.04 -2.88 1.86
C ARG A 217 17.34 -1.54 1.58
N ASP A 218 17.58 -0.94 0.41
CA ASP A 218 17.00 0.35 0.00
C ASP A 218 15.49 0.24 -0.32
N LEU A 219 14.98 -0.98 -0.51
CA LEU A 219 13.55 -1.23 -0.75
C LEU A 219 12.71 -1.14 0.53
N PHE A 220 13.34 -1.11 1.70
CA PHE A 220 12.66 -1.11 2.99
C PHE A 220 12.36 0.31 3.49
N ALA A 221 11.20 0.47 4.10
CA ALA A 221 10.78 1.70 4.74
C ALA A 221 11.54 1.97 6.04
N ASN A 222 11.28 3.13 6.65
CA ASN A 222 11.82 3.47 7.95
C ASN A 222 11.43 2.44 9.01
N ALA A 223 12.34 2.24 9.98
CA ALA A 223 12.12 1.28 11.05
C ALA A 223 11.04 1.73 12.03
N GLU A 224 10.08 0.85 12.28
CA GLU A 224 9.13 0.95 13.40
C GLU A 224 9.71 0.21 14.60
N THR A 225 9.61 0.83 15.77
CA THR A 225 10.15 0.25 17.01
C THR A 225 9.03 -0.33 17.85
N TRP A 226 9.20 -1.60 18.23
CA TRP A 226 8.24 -2.39 18.99
C TRP A 226 8.89 -2.89 20.27
N LEU A 227 8.16 -2.81 21.39
CA LEU A 227 8.56 -3.39 22.65
C LEU A 227 7.75 -4.66 22.89
N ILE A 228 8.42 -5.81 22.98
CA ILE A 228 7.77 -7.10 23.21
C ILE A 228 8.12 -7.57 24.62
N ALA A 229 7.12 -7.59 25.51
CA ALA A 229 7.30 -8.10 26.86
C ALA A 229 7.52 -9.63 26.88
N PRO A 230 8.15 -10.18 27.93
CA PRO A 230 8.28 -11.62 28.12
C PRO A 230 6.94 -12.35 27.97
N GLY A 231 6.92 -13.42 27.18
CA GLY A 231 5.72 -14.22 26.96
C GLY A 231 4.70 -13.60 25.99
N ARG A 232 5.02 -12.46 25.36
CA ARG A 232 4.19 -11.80 24.33
C ARG A 232 4.76 -12.05 22.94
N ALA A 233 3.92 -11.91 21.93
CA ALA A 233 4.31 -12.00 20.54
C ALA A 233 3.89 -10.77 19.74
N LEU A 234 4.73 -10.35 18.80
CA LEU A 234 4.46 -9.28 17.83
C LEU A 234 3.81 -9.88 16.58
N PRO A 235 2.56 -9.52 16.25
CA PRO A 235 1.92 -9.96 15.02
C PRO A 235 2.50 -9.26 13.79
N LEU A 236 2.75 -10.04 12.74
CA LEU A 236 3.15 -9.57 11.42
C LEU A 236 2.08 -10.00 10.40
N GLN A 237 1.56 -9.02 9.68
CA GLN A 237 0.58 -9.21 8.61
C GLN A 237 1.29 -9.28 7.26
N ASN A 238 0.62 -9.88 6.28
CA ASN A 238 1.05 -9.90 4.89
C ASN A 238 -0.13 -9.57 3.99
N ALA A 239 0.07 -8.65 3.05
CA ALA A 239 -0.86 -8.29 2.00
C ALA A 239 -0.40 -8.88 0.64
N GLY A 240 -0.27 -10.20 0.57
CA GLY A 240 0.13 -10.93 -0.63
C GLY A 240 1.55 -11.51 -0.53
N CYS A 241 2.56 -10.76 -0.96
CA CYS A 241 3.98 -11.09 -0.79
C CYS A 241 4.71 -9.95 -0.09
N ASP A 242 5.03 -10.16 1.18
CA ASP A 242 5.71 -9.16 1.99
C ASP A 242 7.04 -9.69 2.52
N ALA A 243 7.91 -8.73 2.82
CA ALA A 243 9.18 -8.97 3.46
C ALA A 243 9.43 -7.92 4.55
N PHE A 244 10.16 -8.33 5.59
CA PHE A 244 10.50 -7.50 6.75
C PHE A 244 11.97 -7.63 7.09
N LEU A 245 12.66 -6.51 7.30
CA LEU A 245 13.98 -6.48 7.94
C LEU A 245 13.83 -6.21 9.42
N ILE A 246 14.36 -7.12 10.22
CA ILE A 246 14.20 -7.11 11.67
C ILE A 246 15.57 -7.11 12.34
N ASP A 247 15.72 -6.24 13.33
CA ASP A 247 16.91 -6.24 14.19
C ASP A 247 16.59 -5.75 15.61
N ALA A 248 17.41 -6.17 16.56
CA ALA A 248 17.30 -5.80 17.96
C ALA A 248 18.71 -5.72 18.58
N ALA A 249 18.82 -5.24 19.82
CA ALA A 249 20.10 -5.25 20.53
C ALA A 249 20.58 -6.71 20.71
N GLY A 250 21.68 -7.07 20.03
CA GLY A 250 22.21 -8.43 20.08
C GLY A 250 21.55 -9.43 19.12
N LEU A 251 20.59 -9.01 18.30
CA LEU A 251 20.03 -9.76 17.17
C LEU A 251 20.61 -9.16 15.86
N PRO A 252 21.31 -9.94 15.02
CA PRO A 252 21.76 -9.45 13.72
C PRO A 252 20.55 -9.06 12.86
N LEU A 253 20.79 -8.21 11.85
CA LEU A 253 19.74 -7.91 10.86
C LEU A 253 19.31 -9.21 10.17
N THR A 254 18.03 -9.51 10.22
CA THR A 254 17.44 -10.74 9.69
C THR A 254 16.29 -10.38 8.75
N LEU A 255 16.17 -11.11 7.65
CA LEU A 255 15.08 -10.98 6.70
C LEU A 255 13.99 -11.98 7.07
N LEU A 256 12.75 -11.51 7.14
CA LEU A 256 11.58 -12.36 7.06
C LEU A 256 10.91 -12.18 5.70
N ALA A 257 10.54 -13.26 5.02
CA ALA A 257 9.82 -13.19 3.74
C ALA A 257 8.88 -14.38 3.60
N TRP A 258 7.66 -14.13 3.11
CA TRP A 258 6.69 -15.19 2.84
C TRP A 258 5.59 -14.77 1.89
N SER A 259 4.85 -15.74 1.35
CA SER A 259 3.60 -15.49 0.62
C SER A 259 2.37 -15.75 1.49
N GLU A 260 1.24 -15.11 1.13
CA GLU A 260 -0.07 -15.41 1.69
C GLU A 260 -0.50 -16.87 1.44
N ALA A 261 0.01 -17.50 0.37
CA ALA A 261 -0.25 -18.91 0.09
C ALA A 261 0.42 -19.84 1.10
N ASP A 262 1.64 -19.51 1.54
CA ASP A 262 2.37 -20.29 2.54
C ASP A 262 1.84 -20.02 3.96
N PHE A 263 1.60 -18.74 4.29
CA PHE A 263 1.12 -18.31 5.60
C PHE A 263 -0.04 -17.30 5.46
N PRO A 264 -1.28 -17.79 5.33
CA PRO A 264 -2.45 -16.93 5.17
C PRO A 264 -2.73 -16.13 6.45
N THR A 265 -3.29 -14.93 6.28
CA THR A 265 -3.71 -14.11 7.42
C THR A 265 -4.82 -14.81 8.20
N GLN A 266 -4.60 -15.02 9.50
CA GLN A 266 -5.54 -15.65 10.41
C GLN A 266 -5.46 -15.02 11.80
N LEU A 267 -6.38 -15.37 12.69
CA LEU A 267 -6.35 -14.87 14.06
C LEU A 267 -5.31 -15.65 14.88
N LEU A 268 -4.16 -15.03 15.16
CA LEU A 268 -3.05 -15.66 15.89
C LEU A 268 -2.92 -15.14 17.31
N THR A 269 -2.62 -16.04 18.24
CA THR A 269 -2.34 -15.67 19.63
C THR A 269 -1.12 -14.76 19.73
N THR A 270 -1.23 -13.73 20.56
CA THR A 270 -0.16 -12.77 20.88
C THR A 270 0.54 -13.11 22.19
N VAL A 271 0.40 -14.34 22.67
CA VAL A 271 1.22 -14.92 23.75
C VAL A 271 2.01 -16.13 23.25
N THR A 272 3.14 -16.40 23.89
CA THR A 272 4.03 -17.53 23.56
C THR A 272 3.58 -18.88 24.15
N GLN A 273 2.44 -18.94 24.84
CA GLN A 273 1.90 -20.19 25.40
C GLN A 273 1.20 -21.00 24.31
N SER A 274 1.70 -22.22 24.04
CA SER A 274 1.18 -23.18 23.04
C SER A 274 0.88 -22.60 21.65
N PRO A 275 1.84 -21.93 21.00
CA PRO A 275 1.66 -21.42 19.65
C PRO A 275 1.70 -22.59 18.65
N PRO A 276 0.95 -22.51 17.54
CA PRO A 276 1.14 -23.46 16.45
C PRO A 276 2.60 -23.36 15.97
N PRO A 277 3.32 -24.49 15.82
CA PRO A 277 4.75 -24.48 15.58
C PRO A 277 5.15 -23.76 14.28
N ASP A 278 4.24 -23.72 13.31
CA ASP A 278 4.54 -23.22 11.96
C ASP A 278 4.27 -21.72 11.79
N VAL A 279 3.71 -21.03 12.80
CA VAL A 279 3.33 -19.60 12.66
C VAL A 279 3.99 -18.68 13.67
N MET A 280 4.71 -19.24 14.64
CA MET A 280 5.48 -18.45 15.60
C MET A 280 6.97 -18.61 15.37
N ILE A 281 7.62 -17.48 15.11
CA ILE A 281 9.06 -17.35 15.10
C ILE A 281 9.50 -17.04 16.52
N VAL A 282 10.17 -18.00 17.17
CA VAL A 282 10.66 -17.85 18.54
C VAL A 282 11.85 -16.88 18.54
N LEU A 283 11.75 -15.79 19.30
CA LEU A 283 12.88 -14.96 19.68
C LEU A 283 13.45 -15.48 21.01
N GLN A 284 14.66 -16.02 20.95
CA GLN A 284 15.35 -16.64 22.08
C GLN A 284 16.77 -16.10 22.24
N ARG A 285 17.39 -16.48 23.36
CA ARG A 285 18.78 -16.14 23.66
C ARG A 285 19.69 -17.33 23.37
N ALA A 286 20.67 -17.14 22.49
CA ALA A 286 21.77 -18.07 22.26
C ALA A 286 23.06 -17.52 22.88
N GLY A 287 23.34 -17.97 24.11
CA GLY A 287 24.46 -17.47 24.90
C GLY A 287 24.32 -15.98 25.22
N ALA A 288 25.23 -15.16 24.68
CA ALA A 288 25.22 -13.70 24.89
C ALA A 288 24.42 -12.93 23.82
N ARG A 289 23.90 -13.60 22.77
CA ARG A 289 23.19 -12.97 21.65
C ARG A 289 21.71 -13.38 21.61
N LEU A 290 20.92 -12.59 20.90
CA LEU A 290 19.56 -12.95 20.52
C LEU A 290 19.58 -13.61 19.14
N GLU A 291 18.67 -14.55 18.94
CA GLU A 291 18.43 -15.18 17.65
C GLU A 291 16.95 -15.44 17.46
N LEU A 292 16.54 -15.49 16.19
CA LEU A 292 15.26 -16.07 15.80
C LEU A 292 15.50 -17.57 15.55
N ALA A 293 14.62 -18.41 16.08
CA ALA A 293 14.67 -19.84 15.81
C ALA A 293 14.51 -20.13 14.31
N GLU A 294 15.02 -21.30 13.89
CA GLU A 294 14.85 -21.77 12.52
C GLU A 294 13.37 -21.80 12.14
N HIS A 295 13.04 -21.16 11.02
CA HIS A 295 11.69 -21.06 10.51
C HIS A 295 11.74 -20.87 8.98
N PRO A 296 10.81 -21.45 8.20
CA PRO A 296 10.81 -21.35 6.74
C PRO A 296 10.77 -19.91 6.20
N ALA A 297 10.22 -18.99 6.98
CA ALA A 297 10.15 -17.56 6.65
C ALA A 297 11.37 -16.74 7.10
N VAL A 298 12.37 -17.35 7.75
CA VAL A 298 13.57 -16.65 8.27
C VAL A 298 14.75 -16.85 7.32
N PHE A 299 15.32 -15.75 6.84
CA PHE A 299 16.42 -15.73 5.89
C PHE A 299 17.55 -14.78 6.34
N PRO A 300 18.78 -14.97 5.84
CA PRO A 300 19.83 -13.96 5.96
C PRO A 300 19.35 -12.61 5.40
N ALA A 301 19.73 -11.51 6.05
CA ALA A 301 19.43 -10.19 5.51
C ALA A 301 20.23 -9.95 4.21
N PRO A 302 19.67 -9.18 3.25
CA PRO A 302 20.42 -8.72 2.08
C PRO A 302 21.76 -8.10 2.49
N PRO A 303 22.80 -8.24 1.65
CA PRO A 303 24.11 -7.68 1.95
C PRO A 303 24.04 -6.16 2.10
N ALA A 304 24.95 -5.60 2.89
CA ALA A 304 25.02 -4.15 3.10
C ALA A 304 25.59 -3.43 1.87
N GLU A 305 26.48 -4.11 1.15
CA GLU A 305 27.11 -3.63 -0.08
C GLU A 305 26.69 -4.57 -1.20
N LEU A 306 26.06 -4.01 -2.22
CA LEU A 306 25.54 -4.76 -3.35
C LEU A 306 26.69 -5.05 -4.34
N PRO A 307 26.72 -6.24 -4.95
CA PRO A 307 27.69 -6.53 -5.98
C PRO A 307 27.47 -5.57 -7.17
N THR A 308 28.55 -4.94 -7.63
CA THR A 308 28.49 -4.15 -8.87
C THR A 308 28.20 -5.08 -10.04
N PRO A 309 27.23 -4.77 -10.91
CA PRO A 309 26.99 -5.56 -12.10
C PRO A 309 28.28 -5.69 -12.93
N ALA A 310 28.53 -6.87 -13.48
CA ALA A 310 29.61 -7.05 -14.45
C ALA A 310 29.39 -6.06 -15.61
N GLY A 311 30.46 -5.48 -16.14
CA GLY A 311 30.38 -4.28 -17.00
C GLY A 311 29.48 -4.40 -18.25
N ALA A 312 29.23 -5.63 -18.75
CA ALA A 312 28.33 -5.89 -19.88
C ALA A 312 26.84 -6.05 -19.47
N CYS A 313 26.55 -6.12 -18.17
CA CYS A 313 25.22 -6.34 -17.60
C CYS A 313 24.56 -5.04 -17.12
N GLY A 314 25.37 -4.06 -16.71
CA GLY A 314 24.87 -2.74 -16.34
C GLY A 314 24.59 -1.91 -17.59
N ALA A 315 23.34 -1.48 -17.78
CA ALA A 315 22.87 -0.68 -18.92
C ALA A 315 23.39 0.78 -18.92
N SER A 316 24.66 1.01 -18.57
CA SER A 316 25.32 2.31 -18.70
C SER A 316 26.14 2.36 -19.98
N PHE A 317 25.46 2.45 -21.12
CA PHE A 317 26.04 2.91 -22.38
C PHE A 317 25.52 4.31 -22.70
N GLU A 318 26.26 5.10 -23.49
CA GLU A 318 25.81 6.45 -23.91
C GLU A 318 24.45 6.34 -24.63
N GLY A 319 23.43 7.07 -24.14
CA GLY A 319 22.06 6.94 -24.65
C GLY A 319 21.26 5.75 -24.12
N GLY A 320 21.69 5.11 -23.02
CA GLY A 320 20.99 4.00 -22.35
C GLY A 320 19.66 4.35 -21.68
N ARG A 321 19.05 5.48 -22.02
CA ARG A 321 17.73 5.89 -21.53
C ARG A 321 16.90 6.46 -22.66
N LEU A 322 15.75 5.83 -22.92
CA LEU A 322 14.75 6.33 -23.85
C LEU A 322 13.78 7.28 -23.13
N ASP A 323 13.74 8.54 -23.54
CA ASP A 323 12.83 9.55 -22.99
C ASP A 323 12.53 10.65 -24.02
N TRP A 324 11.42 11.33 -23.87
CA TRP A 324 11.07 12.46 -24.74
C TRP A 324 10.12 13.43 -24.04
N THR A 325 10.12 14.69 -24.49
CA THR A 325 9.11 15.68 -24.07
C THR A 325 7.96 15.71 -25.08
N THR A 326 6.73 15.86 -24.61
CA THR A 326 5.55 16.03 -25.47
C THR A 326 5.65 17.32 -26.29
N SER A 327 5.50 17.21 -27.62
CA SER A 327 5.49 18.37 -28.53
C SER A 327 4.14 19.09 -28.48
N THR A 328 4.16 20.43 -28.54
CA THR A 328 2.95 21.28 -28.63
C THR A 328 2.42 21.42 -30.06
N SER A 329 3.20 21.05 -31.08
CA SER A 329 2.85 21.19 -32.50
C SER A 329 2.89 19.84 -33.25
N GLU A 330 1.86 19.56 -34.04
CA GLU A 330 1.79 18.37 -34.92
C GLU A 330 2.82 18.43 -36.06
N THR A 331 3.22 19.63 -36.49
CA THR A 331 4.25 19.85 -37.52
C THR A 331 5.22 20.94 -37.10
N ALA A 332 6.54 20.70 -37.22
CA ALA A 332 7.58 21.66 -36.86
C ALA A 332 8.75 21.67 -37.86
N VAL A 333 9.31 22.85 -38.12
CA VAL A 333 10.56 22.99 -38.88
C VAL A 333 11.72 23.11 -37.92
N VAL A 334 12.75 22.28 -38.11
CA VAL A 334 13.91 22.21 -37.22
C VAL A 334 14.87 23.35 -37.51
N ALA A 335 15.08 24.26 -36.54
CA ALA A 335 16.08 25.31 -36.60
C ALA A 335 17.49 24.79 -36.25
N GLY A 336 17.58 23.81 -35.35
CA GLY A 336 18.86 23.23 -34.95
C GLY A 336 18.70 22.05 -34.00
N VAL A 337 19.72 21.20 -33.95
CA VAL A 337 19.80 20.05 -33.04
C VAL A 337 21.07 20.16 -32.21
N THR A 338 20.94 20.02 -30.89
CA THR A 338 22.09 20.00 -29.96
C THR A 338 22.09 18.68 -29.20
N SER A 339 23.13 17.89 -29.38
CA SER A 339 23.28 16.58 -28.74
C SER A 339 24.12 16.68 -27.47
N SER A 340 23.74 15.93 -26.44
CA SER A 340 24.46 15.80 -25.19
C SER A 340 25.08 14.39 -25.05
N PRO A 341 26.19 14.21 -24.31
CA PRO A 341 26.83 12.89 -24.11
C PRO A 341 25.95 11.85 -23.39
N ASP A 342 24.87 12.28 -22.74
CA ASP A 342 23.87 11.39 -22.15
C ASP A 342 22.93 10.75 -23.18
N GLY A 343 23.07 11.08 -24.47
CA GLY A 343 22.22 10.61 -25.57
C GLY A 343 20.90 11.37 -25.70
N CYS A 344 20.76 12.49 -24.99
CA CYS A 344 19.61 13.39 -25.16
C CYS A 344 19.89 14.48 -26.20
N HIS A 345 18.92 14.69 -27.09
CA HIS A 345 19.01 15.64 -28.19
C HIS A 345 17.96 16.73 -28.02
N ALA A 346 18.40 17.99 -27.90
CA ALA A 346 17.54 19.15 -27.90
C ALA A 346 17.27 19.58 -29.34
N ILE A 347 16.00 19.57 -29.75
CA ILE A 347 15.55 19.92 -31.09
C ILE A 347 14.86 21.28 -31.00
N ALA A 348 15.54 22.31 -31.49
CA ALA A 348 15.00 23.67 -31.57
C ALA A 348 14.20 23.82 -32.86
N THR A 349 13.01 24.39 -32.74
CA THR A 349 12.11 24.66 -33.87
C THR A 349 12.20 26.13 -34.29
N GLU A 350 11.88 26.44 -35.55
CA GLU A 350 11.80 27.84 -36.02
C GLU A 350 10.71 28.65 -35.30
N GLY A 351 9.72 27.98 -34.69
CA GLY A 351 8.70 28.61 -33.86
C GLY A 351 9.20 29.14 -32.51
N GLY A 352 10.47 28.87 -32.15
CA GLY A 352 11.07 29.27 -30.88
C GLY A 352 10.86 28.25 -29.74
N ASP A 353 10.09 27.20 -29.98
CA ASP A 353 9.92 26.09 -29.05
C ASP A 353 11.06 25.07 -29.21
N SER A 354 11.39 24.37 -28.12
CA SER A 354 12.36 23.26 -28.14
C SER A 354 11.78 22.05 -27.43
N PHE A 355 12.01 20.86 -27.99
CA PHE A 355 11.67 19.59 -27.36
C PHE A 355 12.91 18.69 -27.30
N TYR A 356 12.87 17.71 -26.41
CA TYR A 356 13.96 16.77 -26.18
C TYR A 356 13.57 15.38 -26.65
N LEU A 357 14.51 14.70 -27.30
CA LEU A 357 14.42 13.30 -27.68
C LEU A 357 15.71 12.60 -27.24
N CYS A 358 15.61 11.66 -26.31
CA CYS A 358 16.73 10.85 -25.84
C CYS A 358 16.67 9.49 -26.53
N VAL A 359 17.55 9.28 -27.50
CA VAL A 359 17.67 8.05 -28.30
C VAL A 359 19.16 7.80 -28.56
N PRO A 360 19.59 6.56 -28.90
CA PRO A 360 20.97 6.34 -29.33
C PRO A 360 21.33 7.26 -30.50
N ALA A 361 22.55 7.81 -30.52
CA ALA A 361 22.98 8.75 -31.55
C ALA A 361 22.87 8.18 -32.98
N GLU A 362 23.06 6.87 -33.13
CA GLU A 362 22.88 6.14 -34.39
C GLU A 362 21.42 6.10 -34.88
N ALA A 363 20.48 6.23 -33.95
CA ALA A 363 19.04 6.24 -34.19
C ALA A 363 18.46 7.66 -34.31
N MET A 364 19.31 8.70 -34.38
CA MET A 364 18.90 10.11 -34.44
C MET A 364 19.11 10.70 -35.85
N PRO A 365 18.14 10.56 -36.78
CA PRO A 365 18.29 11.03 -38.15
C PRO A 365 17.99 12.54 -38.33
N ILE A 366 17.50 13.24 -37.29
CA ILE A 366 16.98 14.60 -37.40
C ILE A 366 18.09 15.62 -37.63
N GLN A 367 17.89 16.49 -38.62
CA GLN A 367 18.80 17.55 -38.99
C GLN A 367 18.12 18.92 -39.06
N ALA A 368 18.92 19.99 -38.97
CA ALA A 368 18.43 21.35 -39.19
C ALA A 368 17.88 21.50 -40.61
N GLY A 369 16.69 22.09 -40.74
CA GLY A 369 15.95 22.24 -41.99
C GLY A 369 14.87 21.17 -42.23
N ASP A 370 14.82 20.11 -41.42
CA ASP A 370 13.80 19.08 -41.55
C ASP A 370 12.41 19.63 -41.19
N THR A 371 11.39 19.20 -41.94
CA THR A 371 9.98 19.39 -41.57
C THR A 371 9.47 18.11 -40.94
N LEU A 372 9.21 18.15 -39.63
CA LEU A 372 8.79 17.01 -38.83
C LEU A 372 7.29 16.99 -38.67
N ARG A 373 6.68 15.82 -38.85
CA ARG A 373 5.34 15.48 -38.36
C ARG A 373 5.49 14.60 -37.13
N ILE A 374 4.95 15.05 -36.00
CA ILE A 374 5.11 14.39 -34.70
C ILE A 374 3.75 13.90 -34.21
N ALA A 375 3.68 12.65 -33.76
CA ALA A 375 2.49 12.06 -33.19
C ALA A 375 2.83 11.20 -31.96
N ASP A 376 1.99 11.26 -30.93
CA ASP A 376 2.07 10.34 -29.80
C ASP A 376 1.54 8.96 -30.19
N VAL A 377 2.20 7.91 -29.70
CA VAL A 377 1.79 6.52 -29.90
C VAL A 377 1.42 5.91 -28.56
N GLY A 378 0.20 5.41 -28.46
CA GLY A 378 -0.29 4.66 -27.29
C GLY A 378 -0.64 3.24 -27.70
N VAL A 379 -0.07 2.26 -27.02
CA VAL A 379 -0.38 0.84 -27.18
C VAL A 379 -1.09 0.36 -25.94
N SER A 380 -2.33 -0.12 -26.11
CA SER A 380 -3.12 -0.75 -25.06
C SER A 380 -3.78 -2.02 -25.60
N GLY A 381 -3.28 -3.18 -25.18
CA GLY A 381 -3.73 -4.49 -25.67
C GLY A 381 -3.14 -4.90 -27.02
N GLY A 382 -3.56 -6.06 -27.50
CA GLY A 382 -2.95 -6.75 -28.64
C GLY A 382 -2.22 -8.03 -28.23
N ARG A 383 -1.82 -8.84 -29.21
CA ARG A 383 -1.06 -10.06 -28.99
C ARG A 383 0.32 -9.89 -29.59
N TYR A 384 1.33 -9.95 -28.75
CA TYR A 384 2.73 -9.82 -29.15
C TYR A 384 3.50 -11.04 -28.64
N PRO A 385 4.38 -11.64 -29.47
CA PRO A 385 5.16 -12.82 -29.09
C PRO A 385 6.06 -12.62 -27.86
N GLU A 386 6.52 -11.39 -27.64
CA GLU A 386 7.40 -11.02 -26.52
C GLU A 386 6.68 -10.91 -25.16
N LEU A 387 5.34 -10.97 -25.12
CA LEU A 387 4.58 -10.88 -23.88
C LEU A 387 4.50 -12.22 -23.15
N LEU A 388 4.54 -12.18 -21.81
CA LEU A 388 4.26 -13.37 -21.01
C LEU A 388 2.76 -13.73 -21.05
N PRO A 389 2.41 -15.01 -20.83
CA PRO A 389 1.02 -15.43 -20.75
C PRO A 389 0.24 -14.61 -19.70
N GLY A 390 -0.89 -14.03 -20.13
CA GLY A 390 -1.75 -13.22 -19.25
C GLY A 390 -1.40 -11.73 -19.19
N GLN A 391 -0.28 -11.29 -19.76
CA GLN A 391 0.03 -9.87 -19.89
C GLN A 391 -0.73 -9.21 -21.04
N GLN A 392 -1.00 -7.91 -20.89
CA GLN A 392 -1.48 -7.06 -21.97
C GLN A 392 -0.35 -6.14 -22.43
N ALA A 393 -0.32 -5.85 -23.73
CA ALA A 393 0.59 -4.86 -24.25
C ALA A 393 0.26 -3.48 -23.65
N SER A 394 1.27 -2.81 -23.15
CA SER A 394 1.19 -1.44 -22.66
C SER A 394 2.50 -0.74 -23.03
N ALA A 395 2.39 0.25 -23.88
CA ALA A 395 3.53 1.06 -24.27
C ALA A 395 3.11 2.48 -24.64
N THR A 396 4.03 3.40 -24.42
CA THR A 396 3.95 4.80 -24.87
C THR A 396 5.10 5.05 -25.81
N GLY A 397 4.88 5.85 -26.85
CA GLY A 397 5.90 6.16 -27.83
C GLY A 397 5.69 7.51 -28.48
N ILE A 398 6.66 7.88 -29.31
CA ILE A 398 6.63 9.06 -30.17
C ILE A 398 6.99 8.62 -31.59
N TYR A 399 6.14 9.01 -32.53
CA TYR A 399 6.34 8.82 -33.97
C TYR A 399 6.73 10.15 -34.60
N ILE A 400 7.83 10.17 -35.35
CA ILE A 400 8.35 11.34 -36.05
C ILE A 400 8.56 10.95 -37.51
N GLU A 401 8.00 11.75 -38.42
CA GLU A 401 8.13 11.54 -39.86
C GLU A 401 8.63 12.82 -40.55
N SER A 402 9.54 12.64 -41.51
CA SER A 402 10.10 13.66 -42.37
C SER A 402 10.05 13.18 -43.83
N GLU A 403 10.39 14.04 -44.79
CA GLU A 403 10.57 13.63 -46.19
C GLU A 403 11.72 12.64 -46.41
N ALA A 404 12.64 12.51 -45.44
CA ALA A 404 13.84 11.67 -45.55
C ALA A 404 13.81 10.41 -44.68
N TYR A 405 12.98 10.36 -43.64
CA TYR A 405 12.94 9.25 -42.69
C TYR A 405 11.64 9.18 -41.91
N ALA A 406 11.42 8.04 -41.25
CA ALA A 406 10.47 7.88 -40.16
C ALA A 406 11.18 7.27 -38.95
N LEU A 407 10.79 7.69 -37.76
CA LEU A 407 11.30 7.24 -36.47
C LEU A 407 10.13 6.89 -35.55
N LEU A 408 10.21 5.74 -34.90
CA LEU A 408 9.30 5.34 -33.82
C LEU A 408 10.12 4.96 -32.59
N ALA A 409 10.06 5.78 -31.56
CA ALA A 409 10.61 5.46 -30.24
C ALA A 409 9.47 4.94 -29.34
N LEU A 410 9.70 3.82 -28.65
CA LEU A 410 8.69 3.16 -27.83
C LEU A 410 9.26 2.66 -26.51
N ARG A 411 8.57 2.94 -25.40
CA ARG A 411 8.85 2.46 -24.04
C ARG A 411 7.62 1.72 -23.49
N GLY A 412 7.80 0.50 -22.99
CA GLY A 412 6.71 -0.30 -22.43
C GLY A 412 7.12 -1.75 -22.22
N ASN A 413 6.25 -2.69 -22.59
CA ASN A 413 6.52 -4.14 -22.53
C ASN A 413 6.49 -4.84 -23.90
N VAL A 414 6.55 -4.07 -24.99
CA VAL A 414 6.58 -4.55 -26.39
C VAL A 414 7.60 -3.76 -27.21
N LEU A 415 8.10 -4.35 -28.30
CA LEU A 415 9.07 -3.70 -29.19
C LEU A 415 8.39 -2.81 -30.25
N ALA A 416 9.10 -1.79 -30.71
CA ALA A 416 8.63 -0.84 -31.73
C ALA A 416 8.33 -1.54 -33.06
N ARG A 417 7.12 -1.29 -33.59
CA ARG A 417 6.60 -1.88 -34.83
C ARG A 417 5.84 -0.82 -35.65
N TRP A 418 6.02 -0.80 -36.96
CA TRP A 418 5.37 0.21 -37.82
C TRP A 418 3.84 0.17 -37.79
N ALA A 419 3.23 -0.99 -37.54
CA ALA A 419 1.77 -1.09 -37.39
C ALA A 419 1.24 -0.23 -36.23
N MET A 420 2.05 0.03 -35.20
CA MET A 420 1.68 0.87 -34.06
C MET A 420 1.58 2.36 -34.43
N ALA A 421 2.34 2.79 -35.44
CA ALA A 421 2.30 4.14 -35.99
C ALA A 421 1.28 4.29 -37.14
N GLY A 422 0.43 3.27 -37.39
CA GLY A 422 -0.53 3.28 -38.48
C GLY A 422 0.09 3.21 -39.87
N ARG A 423 1.39 2.91 -39.97
CA ARG A 423 2.10 2.78 -41.23
C ARG A 423 1.90 1.37 -41.79
N SER A 424 1.33 1.27 -43.00
CA SER A 424 1.24 0.00 -43.71
C SER A 424 2.65 -0.47 -44.08
N SER A 425 3.15 -1.48 -43.37
CA SER A 425 4.41 -2.13 -43.71
C SER A 425 4.20 -3.06 -44.91
N PRO A 426 4.99 -2.97 -45.99
CA PRO A 426 4.98 -3.97 -47.06
C PRO A 426 5.57 -5.32 -46.62
N ALA A 427 6.34 -5.36 -45.52
CA ALA A 427 6.96 -6.56 -44.98
C ALA A 427 6.12 -7.17 -43.85
N ALA A 428 6.07 -8.50 -43.80
CA ALA A 428 5.58 -9.23 -42.64
C ALA A 428 6.41 -8.86 -41.40
N GLU A 429 5.75 -8.58 -40.28
CA GLU A 429 6.44 -8.16 -39.06
C GLU A 429 7.34 -9.29 -38.50
N PHE A 430 8.40 -8.88 -37.80
CA PHE A 430 9.23 -9.80 -37.06
C PHE A 430 8.51 -10.34 -35.82
N SER A 431 8.79 -11.59 -35.44
CA SER A 431 8.49 -12.12 -34.11
C SER A 431 9.69 -11.88 -33.21
N ALA A 432 9.47 -11.57 -31.94
CA ALA A 432 10.54 -11.40 -30.96
C ALA A 432 10.36 -12.39 -29.81
N ALA A 433 11.39 -13.17 -29.52
CA ALA A 433 11.48 -13.99 -28.32
C ALA A 433 12.48 -13.34 -27.35
N LEU A 434 12.12 -13.24 -26.08
CA LEU A 434 12.98 -12.70 -25.03
C LEU A 434 13.50 -13.84 -24.16
N THR A 435 14.81 -13.85 -23.94
CA THR A 435 15.48 -14.86 -23.10
C THR A 435 16.42 -14.20 -22.10
N PRO A 436 16.56 -14.74 -20.87
CA PRO A 436 17.54 -14.25 -19.91
C PRO A 436 18.94 -14.25 -20.52
N PHE A 437 19.68 -13.17 -20.29
CA PHE A 437 21.06 -13.07 -20.76
C PHE A 437 21.96 -13.95 -19.89
N ALA A 438 22.34 -15.13 -20.40
CA ALA A 438 23.01 -16.17 -19.62
C ALA A 438 24.36 -15.75 -19.01
N GLU A 439 25.02 -14.74 -19.57
CA GLU A 439 26.31 -14.21 -19.08
C GLU A 439 26.12 -13.16 -17.96
N CYS A 440 24.87 -12.78 -17.66
CA CYS A 440 24.53 -11.76 -16.68
C CYS A 440 23.61 -12.32 -15.60
N GLU A 441 24.12 -12.33 -14.37
CA GLU A 441 23.29 -12.53 -13.19
C GLU A 441 22.45 -11.28 -12.93
N ALA A 442 21.27 -11.48 -12.33
CA ALA A 442 20.43 -10.37 -11.91
C ALA A 442 21.17 -9.50 -10.90
N PHE A 443 20.97 -8.18 -10.98
CA PHE A 443 21.64 -7.22 -10.13
C PHE A 443 20.68 -6.13 -9.67
N HIS A 444 21.06 -5.37 -8.65
CA HIS A 444 20.25 -4.25 -8.19
C HIS A 444 20.68 -2.95 -8.88
N ASP A 445 19.71 -2.21 -9.40
CA ASP A 445 19.96 -0.87 -9.94
C ASP A 445 20.09 0.19 -8.83
N ALA A 446 20.27 1.45 -9.22
CA ALA A 446 20.38 2.57 -8.27
C ALA A 446 19.10 2.82 -7.44
N CYS A 447 17.97 2.24 -7.84
CA CYS A 447 16.70 2.27 -7.11
C CYS A 447 16.56 1.10 -6.11
N GLY A 448 17.51 0.16 -6.13
CA GLY A 448 17.43 -1.10 -5.39
C GLY A 448 16.51 -2.13 -6.04
N SER A 449 16.03 -1.90 -7.27
CA SER A 449 15.20 -2.85 -8.03
C SER A 449 16.06 -3.99 -8.54
N LEU A 450 15.55 -5.22 -8.51
CA LEU A 450 16.23 -6.38 -9.09
C LEU A 450 16.01 -6.39 -10.60
N VAL A 451 17.09 -6.25 -11.36
CA VAL A 451 17.12 -6.19 -12.83
C VAL A 451 17.76 -7.47 -13.37
N ALA A 452 17.03 -8.16 -14.23
CA ALA A 452 17.49 -9.31 -14.99
C ALA A 452 17.51 -8.97 -16.48
N PRO A 453 18.70 -8.72 -17.08
CA PRO A 453 18.82 -8.39 -18.49
C PRO A 453 18.32 -9.50 -19.40
N LEU A 454 17.72 -9.10 -20.52
CA LEU A 454 17.19 -9.98 -21.54
C LEU A 454 17.91 -9.76 -22.88
N GLU A 455 18.00 -10.83 -23.66
CA GLU A 455 18.33 -10.78 -25.08
C GLU A 455 17.05 -10.93 -25.92
N ALA A 456 16.94 -10.13 -26.98
CA ALA A 456 15.83 -10.20 -27.93
C ALA A 456 16.26 -10.96 -29.20
N SER A 457 15.66 -12.12 -29.42
CA SER A 457 15.84 -12.90 -30.66
C SER A 457 14.73 -12.58 -31.64
N LEU A 458 15.07 -11.87 -32.72
CA LEU A 458 14.17 -11.52 -33.82
C LEU A 458 14.13 -12.64 -34.86
N LEU A 459 12.93 -12.99 -35.30
CA LEU A 459 12.64 -14.13 -36.18
C LEU A 459 11.53 -13.78 -37.19
N GLY A 460 11.46 -14.50 -38.30
CA GLY A 460 10.35 -14.43 -39.25
C GLY A 460 10.68 -13.71 -40.55
N GLU A 461 9.67 -13.45 -41.37
CA GLU A 461 9.82 -12.90 -42.73
C GLU A 461 10.41 -11.47 -42.74
N GLY A 462 10.20 -10.69 -41.68
CA GLY A 462 10.75 -9.34 -41.53
C GLY A 462 12.24 -9.27 -41.12
N VAL A 463 12.94 -10.40 -40.99
CA VAL A 463 14.36 -10.47 -40.59
C VAL A 463 15.10 -11.49 -41.45
N SER A 464 16.33 -11.18 -41.86
CA SER A 464 17.16 -12.12 -42.63
C SER A 464 17.76 -13.21 -41.73
N GLY A 465 16.92 -14.17 -41.34
CA GLY A 465 17.29 -15.25 -40.41
C GLY A 465 16.99 -14.92 -38.95
N ILE A 466 17.77 -15.52 -38.05
CA ILE A 466 17.67 -15.25 -36.61
C ILE A 466 18.69 -14.16 -36.25
N VAL A 467 18.22 -13.06 -35.68
CA VAL A 467 19.09 -11.98 -35.20
C VAL A 467 18.86 -11.77 -33.72
N THR A 468 19.91 -11.91 -32.92
CA THR A 468 19.87 -11.66 -31.48
C THR A 468 20.39 -10.26 -31.20
N LEU A 469 19.65 -9.49 -30.40
CA LEU A 469 20.01 -8.15 -29.96
C LEU A 469 20.08 -8.07 -28.45
N ARG A 470 21.10 -7.35 -27.97
CA ARG A 470 21.27 -6.90 -26.60
C ARG A 470 20.95 -5.42 -26.49
N ALA A 471 20.77 -4.95 -25.25
CA ALA A 471 20.65 -3.53 -24.99
C ALA A 471 21.90 -2.79 -25.53
N GLY A 472 21.66 -1.74 -26.32
CA GLY A 472 22.68 -0.97 -27.04
C GLY A 472 22.98 -1.46 -28.46
N GLU A 473 22.47 -2.62 -28.88
CA GLU A 473 22.67 -3.15 -30.23
C GLU A 473 21.54 -2.78 -31.19
N SER A 474 21.83 -2.86 -32.49
CA SER A 474 20.86 -2.59 -33.55
C SER A 474 20.93 -3.64 -34.66
N ALA A 475 19.80 -3.87 -35.33
CA ALA A 475 19.73 -4.75 -36.48
C ALA A 475 18.90 -4.17 -37.63
N PRO A 476 19.36 -4.29 -38.88
CA PRO A 476 18.52 -4.01 -40.03
C PRO A 476 17.42 -5.08 -40.15
N LEU A 477 16.21 -4.63 -40.46
CA LEU A 477 15.07 -5.47 -40.80
C LEU A 477 15.02 -5.70 -42.32
N ALA A 478 14.40 -6.80 -42.73
CA ALA A 478 14.27 -7.19 -44.13
C ALA A 478 13.34 -6.22 -44.91
N ASP A 479 13.41 -6.30 -46.24
CA ASP A 479 12.50 -5.62 -47.17
C ASP A 479 12.36 -4.10 -46.96
N GLY A 480 13.44 -3.46 -46.48
CA GLY A 480 13.48 -2.01 -46.25
C GLY A 480 12.65 -1.54 -45.06
N ALA A 481 12.25 -2.44 -44.16
CA ALA A 481 11.50 -2.11 -42.95
C ALA A 481 12.28 -1.25 -41.93
N GLY A 482 13.57 -0.99 -42.17
CA GLY A 482 14.38 -0.07 -41.36
C GLY A 482 15.39 -0.78 -40.48
N THR A 483 15.83 -0.11 -39.43
CA THR A 483 16.77 -0.61 -38.41
C THR A 483 16.11 -0.49 -37.04
N LEU A 484 16.06 -1.60 -36.31
CA LEU A 484 15.59 -1.65 -34.94
C LEU A 484 16.80 -1.51 -34.00
N HIS A 485 16.77 -0.48 -33.15
CA HIS A 485 17.73 -0.27 -32.07
C HIS A 485 17.09 -0.71 -30.77
N LEU A 486 17.71 -1.64 -30.06
CA LEU A 486 17.27 -2.09 -28.76
C LEU A 486 17.96 -1.25 -27.68
N VAL A 487 17.23 -0.36 -27.02
CA VAL A 487 17.78 0.51 -25.98
C VAL A 487 17.79 -0.21 -24.64
N ARG A 488 16.72 -0.93 -24.31
CA ARG A 488 16.60 -1.63 -23.04
C ARG A 488 15.75 -2.88 -23.19
N ALA A 489 16.14 -3.95 -22.50
CA ALA A 489 15.34 -5.17 -22.39
C ALA A 489 15.62 -5.84 -21.06
N ASP A 490 14.76 -5.60 -20.06
CA ASP A 490 14.93 -6.12 -18.71
C ASP A 490 13.64 -6.75 -18.19
N ASP A 491 13.80 -7.82 -17.39
CA ASP A 491 12.79 -8.26 -16.44
C ASP A 491 13.14 -7.72 -15.04
N MET A 492 12.15 -7.13 -14.37
CA MET A 492 12.25 -6.52 -13.04
C MET A 492 11.20 -7.12 -12.10
N PRO A 493 11.43 -8.35 -11.61
CA PRO A 493 10.49 -9.04 -10.74
C PRO A 493 10.33 -8.35 -9.39
N VAL A 494 11.34 -7.61 -8.93
CA VAL A 494 11.26 -6.74 -7.74
C VAL A 494 11.61 -5.32 -8.16
N ARG A 495 10.69 -4.38 -8.02
CA ARG A 495 10.88 -3.01 -8.50
C ARG A 495 10.27 -1.97 -7.57
N ASP A 496 10.91 -0.82 -7.45
CA ASP A 496 10.34 0.35 -6.79
C ASP A 496 9.65 1.25 -7.82
N ALA A 497 8.32 1.21 -7.88
CA ALA A 497 7.53 1.98 -8.84
C ALA A 497 7.69 3.50 -8.67
N ALA A 498 8.09 3.97 -7.49
CA ALA A 498 8.34 5.39 -7.25
C ALA A 498 9.64 5.90 -7.88
N CYS A 499 10.54 5.00 -8.31
CA CYS A 499 11.80 5.38 -8.92
C CYS A 499 11.69 5.67 -10.43
N PHE A 500 10.57 5.33 -11.05
CA PHE A 500 10.36 5.49 -12.49
C PHE A 500 9.45 6.69 -12.78
N THR A 501 9.78 7.45 -13.82
CA THR A 501 9.03 8.65 -14.24
C THR A 501 7.68 8.31 -14.87
N ALA A 502 7.51 7.09 -15.36
CA ALA A 502 6.23 6.52 -15.75
C ALA A 502 5.95 5.31 -14.85
N PRO A 503 4.70 5.11 -14.36
CA PRO A 503 4.36 3.92 -13.61
C PRO A 503 4.68 2.67 -14.42
N LEU A 504 5.70 1.92 -14.00
CA LEU A 504 5.97 0.60 -14.52
C LEU A 504 5.03 -0.39 -13.81
N ASP A 505 3.78 -0.43 -14.27
CA ASP A 505 2.81 -1.44 -13.82
C ASP A 505 3.22 -2.85 -14.28
N GLN A 506 4.20 -2.96 -15.18
CA GLN A 506 4.67 -4.22 -15.76
C GLN A 506 6.05 -4.59 -15.20
N PRO A 507 6.30 -5.89 -14.94
CA PRO A 507 7.62 -6.36 -14.53
C PRO A 507 8.64 -6.30 -15.69
N ARG A 508 8.18 -6.29 -16.94
CA ARG A 508 9.04 -6.27 -18.12
C ARG A 508 9.15 -4.86 -18.68
N GLN A 509 10.38 -4.38 -18.89
CA GLN A 509 10.66 -3.08 -19.50
C GLN A 509 11.46 -3.27 -20.78
N LEU A 510 10.84 -2.85 -21.88
CA LEU A 510 11.43 -2.79 -23.22
C LEU A 510 11.46 -1.35 -23.69
N GLU A 511 12.60 -0.93 -24.20
CA GLU A 511 12.81 0.36 -24.87
C GLU A 511 13.45 0.10 -26.21
N SER A 512 12.85 0.61 -27.28
CA SER A 512 13.36 0.40 -28.64
C SER A 512 13.06 1.58 -29.54
N VAL A 513 13.92 1.77 -30.54
CA VAL A 513 13.77 2.81 -31.56
C VAL A 513 13.83 2.15 -32.93
N LEU A 514 12.82 2.38 -33.77
CA LEU A 514 12.77 1.88 -35.13
C LEU A 514 12.91 3.05 -36.10
N VAL A 515 13.91 2.97 -36.99
CA VAL A 515 14.22 4.03 -37.97
C VAL A 515 14.17 3.46 -39.38
N ALA A 516 13.45 4.09 -40.29
CA ALA A 516 13.38 3.69 -41.69
C ALA A 516 13.34 4.89 -42.64
N ALA A 517 13.48 4.62 -43.94
CA ALA A 517 13.06 5.55 -44.98
C ALA A 517 11.55 5.90 -44.82
N PRO A 518 11.06 7.03 -45.33
CA PRO A 518 9.65 7.41 -45.22
C PRO A 518 8.76 6.42 -46.00
N ALA A 519 7.46 6.39 -45.68
CA ALA A 519 6.54 5.56 -46.45
C ALA A 519 6.49 6.06 -47.91
N ALA A 520 6.45 5.15 -48.88
CA ALA A 520 6.10 5.54 -50.24
C ALA A 520 4.66 6.13 -50.20
N PRO A 521 4.42 7.27 -50.87
CA PRO A 521 3.14 7.99 -50.81
C PRO A 521 1.95 7.20 -51.35
#